data_AF-A0A7Y8LJK7-F1
#
_entry.id   AF-A0A7Y8LJK7-F1
#
_cell.length_a   1.000
_cell.length_b   1.000
_cell.length_c   1.000
_cell.angle_alpha   90.00
_cell.angle_beta   90.00
_cell.angle_gamma   90.00
#
_symmetry.space_group_name_H-M   'P 1'
#
loop_
_entity.id
_entity.type
_entity.pdbx_description
1 polymer ?
#
loop_
_entity_poly.entity_id
_entity_poly.type
_entity_poly.pdbx_seq_one_letter_code
_entity_poly.pdbx_strand_id
1 'polypeptide(L)'
;MNKLLSKILIALIISPLIWMLLAQQNSFKVLTISGKVSYKNSSSSTWKTLRTGEVLKMEDELLLEKNGYLVLMSSHGKTIEVLDEGTSRVREIESRLNNSQTSLGKKFTDFIVQEMMTNKSEKKEMKTFAAVVRVKPNHIESGIPAFTAFSETEILIKWYTYPYSSKYVLSIINSDKAAIFMDITEDTVYSFDSEKLKLNKGKLYYWYVFDADNPEVVSDTNSFSLLTEQEKNAISDSVELLNNELTSNRTPLNQFALGKYYENNNLNNDALDQYKSAILLIPESEELKKVFAKFLIKQKLYTLVSELLKDEDTD
;
A
#
# COMPACT_ATOMS: atom_id res chain seq x y z
N MET A 1 -55.09 -15.26 40.80
CA MET A 1 -54.54 -15.97 39.62
C MET A 1 -53.87 -15.03 38.60
N ASN A 2 -54.47 -13.89 38.26
CA ASN A 2 -53.96 -13.00 37.20
C ASN A 2 -52.58 -12.33 37.48
N LYS A 3 -52.25 -12.03 38.74
CA LYS A 3 -50.93 -11.46 39.09
C LYS A 3 -49.78 -12.47 39.05
N LEU A 4 -50.06 -13.77 39.21
CA LEU A 4 -49.04 -14.82 39.13
C LEU A 4 -48.75 -15.19 37.66
N LEU A 5 -49.80 -15.28 36.85
CA LEU A 5 -49.72 -15.48 35.39
C LEU A 5 -48.99 -14.32 34.70
N SER A 6 -49.24 -13.06 35.10
CA SER A 6 -48.52 -11.89 34.58
C SER A 6 -47.02 -11.91 34.90
N LYS A 7 -46.63 -12.33 36.10
CA LYS A 7 -45.20 -12.44 36.48
C LYS A 7 -44.48 -13.58 35.74
N ILE A 8 -45.16 -14.70 35.50
CA ILE A 8 -44.63 -15.83 34.74
C ILE A 8 -44.46 -15.44 33.26
N LEU A 9 -45.42 -14.70 32.68
CA LEU A 9 -45.34 -14.24 31.28
C LEU A 9 -44.19 -13.26 31.06
N ILE A 10 -43.94 -12.34 32.02
CA ILE A 10 -42.80 -11.41 31.96
C ILE A 10 -41.46 -12.16 32.09
N ALA A 11 -41.37 -13.16 32.97
CA ALA A 11 -40.16 -13.99 33.10
C ALA A 11 -39.89 -14.83 31.84
N LEU A 12 -40.94 -15.33 31.17
CA LEU A 12 -40.81 -16.13 29.95
C LEU A 12 -40.35 -15.30 28.73
N ILE A 13 -40.70 -14.01 28.70
CA ILE A 13 -40.31 -13.08 27.62
C ILE A 13 -38.89 -12.51 27.84
N ILE A 14 -38.44 -12.39 29.10
CA ILE A 14 -37.08 -11.93 29.44
C ILE A 14 -36.02 -13.04 29.23
N SER A 15 -36.41 -14.31 29.39
CA SER A 15 -35.50 -15.45 29.24
C SER A 15 -34.80 -15.57 27.87
N PRO A 16 -35.44 -15.34 26.70
CA PRO A 16 -34.75 -15.38 25.42
C PRO A 16 -33.93 -14.11 25.12
N LEU A 17 -34.18 -12.98 25.79
CA LEU A 17 -33.44 -11.72 25.57
C LEU A 17 -32.00 -11.78 26.11
N ILE A 18 -31.78 -12.55 27.18
CA ILE A 18 -30.45 -12.73 27.80
C ILE A 18 -29.53 -13.58 26.91
N TRP A 19 -30.10 -14.48 26.09
CA TRP A 19 -29.32 -15.35 25.20
C TRP A 19 -28.93 -14.67 23.89
N MET A 20 -29.63 -13.60 23.47
CA MET A 20 -29.22 -12.78 22.32
C MET A 20 -27.94 -11.97 22.58
N LEU A 21 -27.60 -11.68 23.85
CA LEU A 21 -26.39 -10.92 24.21
C LEU A 21 -25.08 -11.71 24.03
N LEU A 22 -25.14 -13.05 23.91
CA LEU A 22 -23.96 -13.90 23.72
C LEU A 22 -23.62 -14.16 22.25
N ALA A 23 -24.40 -13.63 21.30
CA ALA A 23 -24.25 -13.91 19.86
C ALA A 23 -23.50 -12.83 19.06
N GLN A 24 -23.11 -11.71 19.67
CA GLN A 24 -22.12 -10.81 19.07
C GLN A 24 -20.71 -11.34 19.34
N GLN A 25 -20.39 -12.50 18.77
CA GLN A 25 -19.03 -13.03 18.89
C GLN A 25 -18.12 -12.19 17.98
N ASN A 26 -17.56 -11.15 18.58
CA ASN A 26 -16.51 -10.37 17.93
C ASN A 26 -15.38 -11.31 17.53
N SER A 27 -14.92 -11.16 16.30
CA SER A 27 -13.86 -11.97 15.73
C SER A 27 -12.95 -11.08 14.91
N PHE A 28 -11.73 -11.57 14.70
CA PHE A 28 -10.75 -10.88 13.89
C PHE A 28 -10.42 -11.70 12.66
N LYS A 29 -10.49 -11.07 11.50
CA LYS A 29 -9.96 -11.63 10.26
C LYS A 29 -8.52 -11.20 10.08
N VAL A 30 -7.64 -12.13 9.72
CA VAL A 30 -6.26 -11.82 9.38
C VAL A 30 -6.19 -11.20 7.98
N LEU A 31 -5.61 -10.00 7.88
CA LEU A 31 -5.45 -9.28 6.61
C LEU A 31 -4.08 -9.50 5.97
N THR A 32 -3.02 -9.52 6.77
CA THR A 32 -1.66 -9.85 6.30
C THR A 32 -0.83 -10.34 7.48
N ILE A 33 0.19 -11.12 7.15
CA ILE A 33 1.17 -11.69 8.08
C ILE A 33 2.57 -11.44 7.51
N SER A 34 3.52 -11.16 8.39
CA SER A 34 4.95 -11.21 8.08
C SER A 34 5.67 -11.89 9.24
N GLY A 35 6.72 -12.66 8.96
CA GLY A 35 7.36 -13.51 9.95
C GLY A 35 6.52 -14.72 10.37
N LYS A 36 7.01 -15.42 11.39
CA LYS A 36 6.36 -16.62 11.90
C LYS A 36 5.32 -16.26 12.97
N VAL A 37 4.07 -16.37 12.58
CA VAL A 37 2.90 -16.14 13.45
C VAL A 37 2.11 -17.42 13.59
N SER A 38 1.76 -17.78 14.82
CA SER A 38 0.97 -18.96 15.14
C SER A 38 -0.21 -18.60 16.04
N TYR A 39 -1.24 -19.43 16.02
CA TYR A 39 -2.39 -19.32 16.92
C TYR A 39 -2.71 -20.66 17.58
N LYS A 40 -3.35 -20.59 18.74
CA LYS A 40 -3.84 -21.74 19.49
C LYS A 40 -5.30 -21.49 19.85
N ASN A 41 -6.17 -22.36 19.37
CA ASN A 41 -7.59 -22.31 19.71
C ASN A 41 -7.77 -22.59 21.20
N SER A 42 -8.73 -21.91 21.84
CA SER A 42 -9.09 -22.17 23.25
C SER A 42 -9.39 -23.64 23.59
N SER A 43 -9.88 -24.42 22.62
CA SER A 43 -10.20 -25.84 22.78
C SER A 43 -9.03 -26.78 22.44
N SER A 44 -7.86 -26.24 22.10
CA SER A 44 -6.68 -27.00 21.64
C SER A 44 -5.43 -26.61 22.44
N SER A 45 -4.57 -27.59 22.72
CA SER A 45 -3.24 -27.32 23.29
C SER A 45 -2.16 -27.11 22.21
N THR A 46 -2.50 -27.28 20.93
CA THR A 46 -1.54 -27.24 19.82
C THR A 46 -1.53 -25.88 19.11
N TRP A 47 -0.32 -25.36 18.90
CA TRP A 47 -0.07 -24.20 18.05
C TRP A 47 -0.18 -24.58 16.58
N LYS A 48 -0.84 -23.73 15.80
CA LYS A 48 -0.98 -23.84 14.35
C LYS A 48 -0.43 -22.58 13.70
N THR A 49 0.21 -22.71 12.55
CA THR A 49 0.62 -21.56 11.74
C THR A 49 -0.62 -20.76 11.33
N LEU A 50 -0.58 -19.46 11.58
CA LEU A 50 -1.64 -18.54 11.18
C LEU A 50 -1.51 -18.23 9.69
N ARG A 51 -2.65 -18.07 9.00
CA ARG A 51 -2.69 -17.70 7.57
C ARG A 51 -3.58 -16.49 7.31
N THR A 52 -3.25 -15.73 6.27
CA THR A 52 -4.10 -14.65 5.78
C THR A 52 -5.52 -15.17 5.50
N GLY A 53 -6.51 -14.39 5.91
CA GLY A 53 -7.92 -14.72 5.80
C GLY A 53 -8.49 -15.63 6.89
N GLU A 54 -7.65 -16.25 7.74
CA GLU A 54 -8.16 -16.98 8.91
C GLU A 54 -8.91 -16.04 9.86
N VAL A 55 -9.86 -16.62 10.60
CA VAL A 55 -10.69 -15.91 11.56
C VAL A 55 -10.34 -16.38 12.96
N LEU A 56 -9.90 -15.44 13.77
CA LEU A 56 -9.55 -15.60 15.18
C LEU A 56 -10.74 -15.27 16.07
N LYS A 57 -10.98 -16.12 17.06
CA LYS A 57 -11.99 -15.93 18.10
C LYS A 57 -11.34 -15.31 19.33
N MET A 58 -12.15 -14.64 20.15
CA MET A 58 -11.65 -13.92 21.34
C MET A 58 -10.91 -14.78 22.37
N GLU A 59 -11.23 -16.07 22.43
CA GLU A 59 -10.59 -17.00 23.38
C GLU A 59 -9.30 -17.60 22.82
N ASP A 60 -8.94 -17.30 21.57
CA ASP A 60 -7.71 -17.82 20.97
C ASP A 60 -6.49 -17.05 21.49
N GLU A 61 -5.33 -17.71 21.45
CA GLU A 61 -4.03 -17.13 21.77
C GLU A 61 -3.20 -17.01 20.50
N LEU A 62 -2.49 -15.89 20.35
CA LEU A 62 -1.54 -15.62 19.28
C LEU A 62 -0.13 -15.70 19.82
N LEU A 63 0.79 -16.23 19.02
CA LEU A 63 2.22 -16.23 19.25
C LEU A 63 2.90 -15.59 18.05
N LEU A 64 3.49 -14.42 18.28
CA LEU A 64 4.35 -13.75 17.32
C LEU A 64 5.79 -14.05 17.71
N GLU A 65 6.56 -14.68 16.83
CA GLU A 65 8.01 -14.79 17.01
C GLU A 65 8.70 -13.46 16.69
N LYS A 66 10.02 -13.37 16.91
CA LYS A 66 10.80 -12.19 16.56
C LYS A 66 10.55 -11.75 15.11
N ASN A 67 10.35 -10.44 14.92
CA ASN A 67 9.95 -9.81 13.65
C ASN A 67 8.56 -10.24 13.13
N GLY A 68 7.78 -10.95 13.95
CA GLY A 68 6.39 -11.27 13.64
C GLY A 68 5.55 -10.01 13.57
N TYR A 69 4.73 -9.93 12.52
CA TYR A 69 3.81 -8.83 12.31
C TYR A 69 2.49 -9.36 11.78
N LEU A 70 1.41 -8.77 12.29
CA LEU A 70 0.06 -9.22 11.98
C LEU A 70 -0.87 -8.00 11.89
N VAL A 71 -1.67 -7.94 10.82
CA VAL A 71 -2.79 -7.00 10.74
C VAL A 71 -4.09 -7.75 10.88
N LEU A 72 -4.89 -7.32 11.86
CA LEU A 72 -6.20 -7.89 12.15
C LEU A 72 -7.30 -6.90 11.85
N MET A 73 -8.41 -7.38 11.30
CA MET A 73 -9.64 -6.63 11.12
C MET A 73 -10.76 -7.21 11.97
N SER A 74 -11.33 -6.38 12.84
CA SER A 74 -12.51 -6.74 13.62
C SER A 74 -13.74 -6.93 12.71
N SER A 75 -14.73 -7.67 13.19
CA SER A 75 -16.06 -7.79 12.56
C SER A 75 -16.73 -6.44 12.22
N HIS A 76 -16.34 -5.37 12.90
CA HIS A 76 -16.85 -4.00 12.68
C HIS A 76 -16.04 -3.18 11.66
N GLY A 77 -15.02 -3.78 11.03
CA GLY A 77 -14.19 -3.10 10.01
C GLY A 77 -13.15 -2.14 10.59
N LYS A 78 -12.85 -2.22 11.88
CA LYS A 78 -11.67 -1.56 12.46
C LYS A 78 -10.45 -2.47 12.37
N THR A 79 -9.29 -1.91 12.06
CA THR A 79 -8.01 -2.64 11.96
C THR A 79 -7.11 -2.37 13.16
N ILE A 80 -6.25 -3.34 13.49
CA ILE A 80 -5.17 -3.21 14.47
C ILE A 80 -3.93 -3.94 13.98
N GLU A 81 -2.78 -3.30 14.14
CA GLU A 81 -1.47 -3.91 13.94
C GLU A 81 -0.99 -4.53 15.25
N VAL A 82 -0.47 -5.75 15.18
CA VAL A 82 0.14 -6.47 16.30
C VAL A 82 1.61 -6.67 15.96
N LEU A 83 2.46 -6.00 16.73
CA LEU A 83 3.93 -5.97 16.58
C LEU A 83 4.66 -6.58 17.79
N ASP A 84 3.92 -6.83 18.88
CA ASP A 84 4.49 -7.26 20.14
C ASP A 84 4.88 -8.74 20.06
N GLU A 85 6.17 -9.03 20.21
CA GLU A 85 6.70 -10.40 20.27
C GLU A 85 6.14 -11.14 21.51
N GLY A 86 5.86 -12.43 21.35
CA GLY A 86 5.41 -13.31 22.41
C GLY A 86 3.94 -13.70 22.28
N THR A 87 3.36 -14.15 23.40
CA THR A 87 1.98 -14.64 23.44
C THR A 87 1.01 -13.55 23.88
N SER A 88 -0.06 -13.34 23.11
CA SER A 88 -1.14 -12.40 23.42
C SER A 88 -2.50 -13.06 23.24
N ARG A 89 -3.48 -12.72 24.09
CA ARG A 89 -4.87 -13.17 23.89
C ARG A 89 -5.59 -12.28 22.89
N VAL A 90 -6.42 -12.88 22.04
CA VAL A 90 -7.20 -12.10 21.05
C VAL A 90 -8.14 -11.09 21.73
N ARG A 91 -8.71 -11.43 22.90
CA ARG A 91 -9.48 -10.51 23.74
C ARG A 91 -8.67 -9.28 24.22
N GLU A 92 -7.38 -9.42 24.48
CA GLU A 92 -6.53 -8.28 24.89
C GLU A 92 -6.30 -7.33 23.71
N ILE A 93 -6.14 -7.89 22.51
CA ILE A 93 -6.05 -7.13 21.26
C ILE A 93 -7.35 -6.37 20.99
N GLU A 94 -8.51 -6.98 21.25
CA GLU A 94 -9.80 -6.28 21.18
C GLU A 94 -9.87 -5.09 22.14
N SER A 95 -9.43 -5.29 23.39
CA SER A 95 -9.40 -4.23 24.39
C SER A 95 -8.51 -3.06 23.94
N ARG A 96 -7.33 -3.36 23.38
CA ARG A 96 -6.43 -2.35 22.79
C ARG A 96 -7.13 -1.59 21.66
N LEU A 97 -7.78 -2.30 20.74
CA LEU A 97 -8.48 -1.69 19.62
C LEU A 97 -9.61 -0.76 20.08
N ASN A 98 -10.39 -1.16 21.09
CA ASN A 98 -11.49 -0.35 21.62
C ASN A 98 -11.01 0.88 22.41
N ASN A 99 -9.87 0.77 23.09
CA ASN A 99 -9.27 1.87 23.84
C ASN A 99 -8.43 2.80 22.95
N SER A 100 -8.05 2.34 21.77
CA SER A 100 -7.33 3.14 20.79
C SER A 100 -8.29 4.04 20.01
N GLN A 101 -7.91 5.31 19.83
CA GLN A 101 -8.56 6.16 18.81
C GLN A 101 -8.14 5.78 17.38
N THR A 102 -7.29 4.77 17.23
CA THR A 102 -6.43 4.54 16.06
C THR A 102 -6.87 3.33 15.26
N SER A 103 -8.07 3.43 14.73
CA SER A 103 -8.50 2.58 13.63
C SER A 103 -8.47 3.41 12.37
N LEU A 104 -7.95 2.84 11.28
CA LEU A 104 -8.13 3.43 9.96
C LEU A 104 -9.60 3.76 9.71
N GLY A 105 -9.87 4.93 9.12
CA GLY A 105 -11.20 5.27 8.67
C GLY A 105 -11.77 4.17 7.77
N LYS A 106 -13.08 3.89 7.89
CA LYS A 106 -13.76 2.77 7.20
C LYS A 106 -13.43 2.67 5.70
N LYS A 107 -13.32 3.82 5.01
CA LYS A 107 -12.96 3.90 3.59
C LYS A 107 -11.59 3.25 3.29
N PHE A 108 -10.61 3.44 4.16
CA PHE A 108 -9.28 2.86 4.03
C PHE A 108 -9.29 1.37 4.38
N THR A 109 -10.01 0.96 5.42
CA THR A 109 -10.16 -0.46 5.75
C THR A 109 -10.82 -1.24 4.62
N ASP A 110 -11.95 -0.75 4.09
CA ASP A 110 -12.66 -1.39 2.98
C ASP A 110 -11.73 -1.57 1.77
N PHE A 111 -10.87 -0.58 1.52
CA PHE A 111 -9.90 -0.61 0.44
C PHE A 111 -8.77 -1.64 0.69
N ILE A 112 -8.15 -1.61 1.87
CA ILE A 112 -7.11 -2.57 2.25
C ILE A 112 -7.64 -3.99 2.12
N VAL A 113 -8.86 -4.23 2.59
CA VAL A 113 -9.55 -5.51 2.44
C VAL A 113 -9.72 -5.86 0.96
N GLN A 114 -10.16 -4.92 0.12
CA GLN A 114 -10.33 -5.19 -1.30
C GLN A 114 -9.00 -5.56 -1.98
N GLU A 115 -7.91 -4.87 -1.71
CA GLU A 115 -6.62 -5.12 -2.35
C GLU A 115 -5.89 -6.35 -1.83
N MET A 116 -5.90 -6.56 -0.50
CA MET A 116 -5.20 -7.69 0.14
C MET A 116 -6.01 -8.98 0.07
N MET A 117 -7.34 -8.92 0.13
CA MET A 117 -8.22 -10.12 0.21
C MET A 117 -8.80 -10.56 -1.13
N THR A 118 -8.40 -9.96 -2.25
CA THR A 118 -8.87 -10.40 -3.58
C THR A 118 -8.28 -11.77 -3.93
N ASN A 119 -9.10 -12.80 -3.71
CA ASN A 119 -8.86 -14.22 -4.00
C ASN A 119 -8.76 -14.50 -5.51
N LYS A 120 -7.59 -14.30 -6.09
CA LYS A 120 -7.15 -14.97 -7.32
C LYS A 120 -5.81 -15.61 -7.01
N SER A 121 -5.63 -16.87 -7.45
CA SER A 121 -4.50 -17.71 -7.06
C SER A 121 -3.17 -16.95 -7.10
N GLU A 122 -2.61 -16.71 -5.93
CA GLU A 122 -1.44 -15.85 -5.68
C GLU A 122 -0.28 -16.19 -6.62
N LYS A 123 0.03 -17.48 -6.76
CA LYS A 123 1.09 -17.98 -7.63
C LYS A 123 0.87 -17.73 -9.13
N LYS A 124 -0.38 -17.66 -9.61
CA LYS A 124 -0.65 -17.43 -11.04
C LYS A 124 -0.55 -15.95 -11.37
N GLU A 125 -0.99 -15.07 -10.48
CA GLU A 125 -0.91 -13.62 -10.70
C GLU A 125 0.53 -13.13 -10.64
N MET A 126 1.35 -13.57 -9.68
CA MET A 126 2.77 -13.17 -9.61
C MET A 126 3.60 -13.72 -10.76
N LYS A 127 3.38 -14.98 -11.18
CA LYS A 127 3.96 -15.50 -12.43
C LYS A 127 3.50 -14.75 -13.67
N THR A 128 2.25 -14.25 -13.67
CA THR A 128 1.75 -13.40 -14.76
C THR A 128 2.45 -12.04 -14.73
N PHE A 129 2.68 -11.45 -13.56
CA PHE A 129 3.45 -10.21 -13.41
C PHE A 129 4.89 -10.36 -13.91
N ALA A 130 5.57 -11.46 -13.54
CA ALA A 130 6.90 -11.80 -14.07
C ALA A 130 6.88 -11.96 -15.60
N ALA A 131 5.85 -12.58 -16.17
CA ALA A 131 5.70 -12.75 -17.61
C ALA A 131 5.37 -11.44 -18.38
N VAL A 132 4.93 -10.39 -17.69
CA VAL A 132 4.60 -9.08 -18.29
C VAL A 132 5.84 -8.20 -18.49
N VAL A 133 6.98 -8.55 -17.90
CA VAL A 133 8.27 -7.86 -18.12
C VAL A 133 8.79 -8.21 -19.52
N ARG A 134 8.36 -7.45 -20.53
CA ARG A 134 8.94 -7.53 -21.88
C ARG A 134 10.09 -6.53 -21.97
N VAL A 135 11.31 -7.05 -22.13
CA VAL A 135 12.44 -6.23 -22.58
C VAL A 135 12.15 -5.77 -24.01
N LYS A 136 11.83 -4.49 -24.17
CA LYS A 136 11.77 -3.88 -25.51
C LYS A 136 13.22 -3.65 -25.97
N PRO A 137 13.61 -4.07 -27.19
CA PRO A 137 14.92 -3.70 -27.72
C PRO A 137 15.02 -2.17 -27.84
N ASN A 138 16.23 -1.63 -27.69
CA ASN A 138 16.52 -0.18 -27.81
C ASN A 138 15.64 0.71 -26.93
N HIS A 139 15.37 0.29 -25.69
CA HIS A 139 14.45 0.98 -24.81
C HIS A 139 15.12 1.40 -23.50
N ILE A 140 14.99 2.67 -23.15
CA ILE A 140 15.42 3.21 -21.86
C ILE A 140 14.23 3.13 -20.89
N GLU A 141 14.37 2.41 -19.79
CA GLU A 141 13.31 2.28 -18.80
C GLU A 141 13.25 3.49 -17.85
N SER A 142 12.03 3.97 -17.56
CA SER A 142 11.81 5.01 -16.55
C SER A 142 12.06 4.47 -15.14
N GLY A 143 12.69 5.29 -14.31
CA GLY A 143 12.89 5.04 -12.88
C GLY A 143 11.82 5.66 -11.98
N ILE A 144 10.90 6.43 -12.56
CA ILE A 144 9.75 7.05 -11.87
C ILE A 144 8.43 6.68 -12.56
N PRO A 145 7.28 6.82 -11.88
CA PRO A 145 5.97 6.49 -12.44
C PRO A 145 5.67 7.19 -13.77
N ALA A 146 4.97 6.49 -14.67
CA ALA A 146 4.63 7.01 -16.00
C ALA A 146 3.81 8.31 -15.99
N PHE A 147 3.04 8.54 -14.93
CA PHE A 147 2.44 9.83 -14.61
C PHE A 147 2.60 10.15 -13.13
N THR A 148 2.97 11.39 -12.79
CA THR A 148 2.89 11.87 -11.40
C THR A 148 2.60 13.37 -11.35
N ALA A 149 1.82 13.81 -10.38
CA ALA A 149 1.76 15.20 -9.98
C ALA A 149 2.88 15.49 -8.97
N PHE A 150 3.48 16.67 -9.04
CA PHE A 150 4.50 17.13 -8.08
C PHE A 150 3.96 18.28 -7.23
N SER A 151 4.17 18.20 -5.91
CA SER A 151 3.94 19.31 -4.98
C SER A 151 5.12 20.29 -4.97
N GLU A 152 6.34 19.79 -5.14
CA GLU A 152 7.55 20.60 -5.08
C GLU A 152 7.87 21.28 -6.40
N THR A 153 8.66 22.35 -6.32
CA THR A 153 9.15 23.07 -7.51
C THR A 153 10.37 22.40 -8.11
N GLU A 154 11.20 21.78 -7.28
CA GLU A 154 12.33 20.94 -7.72
C GLU A 154 11.81 19.56 -8.12
N ILE A 155 11.90 19.25 -9.41
CA ILE A 155 11.48 17.97 -9.97
C ILE A 155 12.71 17.12 -10.26
N LEU A 156 12.66 15.87 -9.78
CA LEU A 156 13.63 14.84 -10.09
C LEU A 156 13.04 13.85 -11.09
N ILE A 157 13.72 13.71 -12.23
CA ILE A 157 13.47 12.65 -13.22
C ILE A 157 14.57 11.60 -13.09
N LYS A 158 14.19 10.33 -13.18
CA LYS A 158 15.12 9.20 -13.13
C LYS A 158 14.80 8.20 -14.23
N TRP A 159 15.83 7.61 -14.81
CA TRP A 159 15.77 6.46 -15.71
C TRP A 159 16.83 5.43 -15.35
N TYR A 160 16.78 4.25 -15.99
CA TYR A 160 17.81 3.22 -15.86
C TYR A 160 18.85 3.37 -16.96
N THR A 161 20.11 3.06 -16.63
CA THR A 161 21.19 3.01 -17.61
C THR A 161 20.86 2.01 -18.70
N TYR A 162 20.95 2.45 -19.96
CA TYR A 162 20.91 1.57 -21.12
C TYR A 162 22.32 1.08 -21.47
N PRO A 163 22.51 -0.22 -21.80
CA PRO A 163 23.82 -0.72 -22.20
C PRO A 163 24.41 0.07 -23.37
N TYR A 164 25.70 0.38 -23.29
CA TYR A 164 26.45 1.12 -24.32
C TYR A 164 26.10 2.61 -24.47
N SER A 165 25.12 3.12 -23.73
CA SER A 165 24.87 4.56 -23.62
C SER A 165 25.85 5.21 -22.66
N SER A 166 26.49 6.30 -23.11
CA SER A 166 27.36 7.13 -22.25
C SER A 166 26.74 8.48 -21.91
N LYS A 167 25.79 8.94 -22.74
CA LYS A 167 25.13 10.25 -22.63
C LYS A 167 23.66 10.14 -23.01
N TYR A 168 22.84 10.90 -22.32
CA TYR A 168 21.40 10.97 -22.53
C TYR A 168 20.98 12.39 -22.83
N VAL A 169 19.97 12.53 -23.68
CA VAL A 169 19.26 13.79 -23.89
C VAL A 169 17.91 13.69 -23.21
N LEU A 170 17.68 14.52 -22.19
CA LEU A 170 16.38 14.70 -21.56
C LEU A 170 15.61 15.75 -22.35
N SER A 171 14.36 15.45 -22.73
CA SER A 171 13.46 16.36 -23.42
C SER A 171 12.18 16.55 -22.62
N ILE A 172 11.77 17.80 -22.40
CA ILE A 172 10.48 18.16 -21.80
C ILE A 172 9.68 18.95 -22.82
N ILE A 173 8.44 18.52 -23.06
CA ILE A 173 7.51 19.12 -24.02
C ILE A 173 6.17 19.44 -23.35
N ASN A 174 5.44 20.41 -23.91
CA ASN A 174 4.07 20.71 -23.48
C ASN A 174 3.04 19.80 -24.19
N SER A 175 1.75 20.00 -23.88
CA SER A 175 0.64 19.29 -24.53
C SER A 175 0.53 19.46 -26.03
N ASP A 176 1.07 20.55 -26.57
CA ASP A 176 1.10 20.85 -28.00
C ASP A 176 2.33 20.26 -28.69
N LYS A 177 3.11 19.43 -27.96
CA LYS A 177 4.37 18.83 -28.38
C LYS A 177 5.48 19.86 -28.69
N ALA A 178 5.33 21.09 -28.23
CA ALA A 178 6.39 22.08 -28.32
C ALA A 178 7.46 21.80 -27.25
N ALA A 179 8.72 21.83 -27.65
CA ALA A 179 9.85 21.69 -26.75
C ALA A 179 9.94 22.87 -25.79
N ILE A 180 10.05 22.56 -24.50
CA ILE A 180 10.24 23.53 -23.41
C ILE A 180 11.70 23.52 -22.97
N PHE A 181 12.26 22.32 -22.83
CA PHE A 181 13.58 22.10 -22.31
C PHE A 181 14.20 20.88 -22.97
N MET A 182 15.50 20.97 -23.24
CA MET A 182 16.30 19.86 -23.71
C MET A 182 17.72 20.04 -23.20
N ASP A 183 18.30 19.00 -22.61
CA ASP A 183 19.68 19.04 -22.13
C ASP A 183 20.34 17.67 -22.21
N ILE A 184 21.67 17.67 -22.31
CA ILE A 184 22.50 16.48 -22.39
C ILE A 184 23.18 16.21 -21.04
N THR A 185 23.17 14.97 -20.59
CA THR A 185 23.80 14.55 -19.33
C THR A 185 24.43 13.17 -19.44
N GLU A 186 25.44 12.91 -18.61
CA GLU A 186 26.03 11.57 -18.42
C GLU A 186 25.33 10.81 -17.28
N ASP A 187 24.53 11.50 -16.45
CA ASP A 187 23.81 10.93 -15.33
C ASP A 187 22.47 10.27 -15.75
N THR A 188 21.92 9.44 -14.86
CA THR A 188 20.58 8.82 -15.01
C THR A 188 19.51 9.44 -14.12
N VAL A 189 19.89 10.49 -13.40
CA VAL A 189 19.04 11.31 -12.56
C VAL A 189 19.24 12.75 -12.99
N TYR A 190 18.14 13.45 -13.21
CA TYR A 190 18.16 14.85 -13.62
C TYR A 190 17.19 15.65 -12.77
N SER A 191 17.71 16.72 -12.15
CA SER A 191 16.93 17.62 -11.31
C SER A 191 16.77 18.96 -11.99
N PHE A 192 15.55 19.51 -11.98
CA PHE A 192 15.30 20.85 -12.49
C PHE A 192 14.25 21.59 -11.65
N ASP A 193 14.40 22.91 -11.67
CA ASP A 193 13.46 23.82 -11.04
C ASP A 193 12.37 24.22 -12.06
N SER A 194 11.15 23.80 -11.77
CA SER A 194 9.98 24.09 -12.61
C SER A 194 9.68 25.59 -12.76
N GLU A 195 10.04 26.42 -11.80
CA GLU A 195 9.85 27.87 -11.88
C GLU A 195 10.85 28.51 -12.84
N LYS A 196 12.10 28.03 -12.86
CA LYS A 196 13.11 28.46 -13.84
C LYS A 196 12.71 28.12 -15.27
N LEU A 197 12.05 26.98 -15.47
CA LEU A 197 11.48 26.58 -16.76
C LEU A 197 10.11 27.23 -17.06
N LYS A 198 9.59 28.07 -16.15
CA LYS A 198 8.30 28.76 -16.27
C LYS A 198 7.13 27.81 -16.56
N LEU A 199 7.16 26.64 -15.92
CA LEU A 199 6.08 25.68 -16.01
C LEU A 199 4.86 26.17 -15.22
N ASN A 200 3.69 25.99 -15.79
CA ASN A 200 2.42 26.41 -15.21
C ASN A 200 1.83 25.29 -14.35
N LYS A 201 1.34 25.66 -13.16
CA LYS A 201 0.59 24.76 -12.28
C LYS A 201 -0.73 24.31 -12.94
N GLY A 202 -1.14 23.07 -12.67
CA GLY A 202 -2.33 22.44 -13.23
C GLY A 202 -2.23 22.09 -14.72
N LYS A 203 -1.05 22.24 -15.35
CA LYS A 203 -0.82 21.86 -16.74
C LYS A 203 -0.07 20.52 -16.82
N LEU A 204 -0.36 19.80 -17.90
CA LEU A 204 0.27 18.52 -18.21
C LEU A 204 1.50 18.77 -19.08
N TYR A 205 2.61 18.18 -18.66
CA TYR A 205 3.89 18.16 -19.34
C TYR A 205 4.27 16.73 -19.64
N TYR A 206 5.12 16.55 -20.64
CA TYR A 206 5.63 15.25 -21.05
C TYR A 206 7.14 15.29 -21.08
N TRP A 207 7.73 14.15 -20.78
CA TRP A 207 9.17 13.99 -20.88
C TRP A 207 9.54 12.63 -21.44
N TYR A 208 10.71 12.57 -22.04
CA TYR A 208 11.34 11.34 -22.48
C TYR A 208 12.85 11.56 -22.51
N VAL A 209 13.59 10.45 -22.48
CA VAL A 209 15.05 10.43 -22.63
C VAL A 209 15.42 9.58 -23.83
N PHE A 210 16.47 9.96 -24.53
CA PHE A 210 17.07 9.16 -25.59
C PHE A 210 18.59 9.21 -25.51
N ASP A 211 19.24 8.20 -26.08
CA ASP A 211 20.70 8.15 -26.17
C ASP A 211 21.20 9.25 -27.11
N ALA A 212 22.24 9.99 -26.69
CA ALA A 212 22.75 11.13 -27.43
C ALA A 212 23.43 10.74 -28.76
N ASP A 213 24.00 9.53 -28.82
CA ASP A 213 24.74 9.00 -29.98
C ASP A 213 23.85 8.15 -30.91
N ASN A 214 22.74 7.61 -30.38
CA ASN A 214 21.76 6.80 -31.09
C ASN A 214 20.31 7.12 -30.66
N PRO A 215 19.65 8.11 -31.27
CA PRO A 215 18.28 8.52 -30.91
C PRO A 215 17.19 7.46 -31.10
N GLU A 216 17.48 6.31 -31.73
CA GLU A 216 16.56 5.16 -31.77
C GLU A 216 16.45 4.44 -30.42
N VAL A 217 17.44 4.62 -29.54
CA VAL A 217 17.40 4.16 -28.16
C VAL A 217 16.70 5.21 -27.31
N VAL A 218 15.42 4.96 -26.99
CA VAL A 218 14.52 5.97 -26.41
C VAL A 218 13.60 5.37 -25.36
N SER A 219 13.22 6.20 -24.37
CA SER A 219 12.22 5.84 -23.37
C SER A 219 10.80 5.94 -23.91
N ASP A 220 9.85 5.35 -23.18
CA ASP A 220 8.44 5.72 -23.36
C ASP A 220 8.28 7.21 -23.00
N THR A 221 7.30 7.89 -23.60
CA THR A 221 6.92 9.24 -23.18
C THR A 221 6.15 9.16 -21.87
N ASN A 222 6.71 9.74 -20.82
CA ASN A 222 6.09 9.88 -19.51
C ASN A 222 5.49 11.27 -19.37
N SER A 223 4.70 11.48 -18.32
CA SER A 223 4.01 12.75 -18.10
C SER A 223 4.05 13.18 -16.65
N PHE A 224 3.89 14.47 -16.42
CA PHE A 224 3.74 15.02 -15.07
C PHE A 224 2.92 16.30 -15.08
N SER A 225 2.43 16.68 -13.92
CA SER A 225 1.84 17.99 -13.68
C SER A 225 2.41 18.59 -12.40
N LEU A 226 2.25 19.91 -12.27
CA LEU A 226 2.52 20.62 -11.03
C LEU A 226 1.20 20.88 -10.32
N LEU A 227 1.12 20.56 -9.04
CA LEU A 227 -0.08 20.86 -8.26
C LEU A 227 -0.30 22.37 -8.15
N THR A 228 -1.56 22.78 -8.24
CA THR A 228 -2.01 24.10 -7.84
C THR A 228 -1.96 24.24 -6.33
N GLU A 229 -1.90 25.48 -5.82
CA GLU A 229 -1.92 25.72 -4.37
C GLU A 229 -3.18 25.16 -3.70
N GLN A 230 -4.32 25.22 -4.40
CA GLN A 230 -5.56 24.63 -3.91
C GLN A 230 -5.45 23.11 -3.73
N GLU A 231 -4.87 22.41 -4.71
CA GLU A 231 -4.67 20.95 -4.63
C GLU A 231 -3.67 20.60 -3.53
N LYS A 232 -2.54 21.32 -3.44
CA LYS A 232 -1.54 21.11 -2.38
C LYS A 232 -2.16 21.24 -0.99
N ASN A 233 -2.94 22.29 -0.76
CA ASN A 233 -3.59 22.50 0.54
C ASN A 233 -4.59 21.38 0.85
N ALA A 234 -5.44 20.99 -0.11
CA ALA A 234 -6.42 19.92 0.12
C ALA A 234 -5.76 18.57 0.42
N ILE A 235 -4.65 18.27 -0.25
CA ILE A 235 -3.83 17.08 -0.01
C ILE A 235 -3.18 17.16 1.37
N SER A 236 -2.55 18.28 1.70
CA SER A 236 -1.89 18.49 3.00
C SER A 236 -2.87 18.32 4.16
N ASP A 237 -4.04 18.96 4.10
CA ASP A 237 -5.07 18.86 5.13
C ASP A 237 -5.54 17.42 5.33
N SER A 238 -5.74 16.69 4.22
CA SER A 238 -6.16 15.28 4.27
C SER A 238 -5.07 14.36 4.82
N VAL A 239 -3.81 14.61 4.48
CA VAL A 239 -2.66 13.86 5.00
C VAL A 239 -2.46 14.14 6.49
N GLU A 240 -2.67 15.38 6.94
CA GLU A 240 -2.63 15.73 8.36
C GLU A 240 -3.74 15.01 9.13
N LEU A 241 -4.98 15.01 8.62
CA LEU A 241 -6.09 14.25 9.20
C LEU A 241 -5.77 12.75 9.27
N LEU A 242 -5.23 12.19 8.19
CA LEU A 242 -4.82 10.79 8.16
C LEU A 242 -3.75 10.52 9.23
N ASN A 243 -2.69 11.34 9.28
CA ASN A 243 -1.62 11.18 10.27
C ASN A 243 -2.13 11.33 11.71
N ASN A 244 -3.14 12.16 11.95
CA ASN A 244 -3.77 12.29 13.28
C ASN A 244 -4.61 11.06 13.67
N GLU A 245 -5.24 10.37 12.70
CA GLU A 245 -5.92 9.08 12.94
C GLU A 245 -4.91 7.94 13.19
N LEU A 246 -3.67 8.12 12.78
CA LEU A 246 -2.61 7.12 12.82
C LEU A 246 -1.64 7.39 13.97
N THR A 247 -1.68 6.57 15.04
CA THR A 247 -0.80 6.74 16.23
C THR A 247 0.70 6.74 15.93
N SER A 248 1.12 6.25 14.77
CA SER A 248 2.53 6.22 14.36
C SER A 248 2.65 6.21 12.85
N ASN A 249 3.15 7.29 12.25
CA ASN A 249 3.27 7.45 10.79
C ASN A 249 4.29 6.48 10.13
N ARG A 250 4.84 5.51 10.86
CA ARG A 250 5.91 4.62 10.40
C ARG A 250 5.60 3.13 10.54
N THR A 251 4.34 2.75 10.74
CA THR A 251 3.97 1.33 10.67
C THR A 251 3.73 0.90 9.22
N PRO A 252 3.89 -0.39 8.87
CA PRO A 252 3.67 -0.84 7.50
C PRO A 252 2.27 -0.52 6.96
N LEU A 253 1.23 -0.69 7.78
CA LEU A 253 -0.14 -0.41 7.36
C LEU A 253 -0.35 1.09 7.08
N ASN A 254 0.29 1.96 7.87
CA ASN A 254 0.19 3.40 7.73
C ASN A 254 0.92 3.90 6.50
N GLN A 255 2.12 3.38 6.23
CA GLN A 255 2.84 3.67 4.99
C GLN A 255 2.07 3.19 3.76
N PHE A 256 1.48 2.00 3.84
CA PHE A 256 0.63 1.50 2.78
C PHE A 256 -0.62 2.39 2.55
N ALA A 257 -1.29 2.82 3.62
CA ALA A 257 -2.44 3.71 3.54
C ALA A 257 -2.09 5.08 2.94
N LEU A 258 -0.96 5.68 3.36
CA LEU A 258 -0.42 6.91 2.78
C LEU A 258 -0.09 6.73 1.31
N GLY A 259 0.61 5.65 0.94
CA GLY A 259 0.94 5.34 -0.44
C GLY A 259 -0.30 5.26 -1.32
N LYS A 260 -1.37 4.62 -0.81
CA LYS A 260 -2.62 4.58 -1.56
C LYS A 260 -3.30 5.94 -1.67
N TYR A 261 -3.29 6.72 -0.60
CA TYR A 261 -3.83 8.07 -0.62
C TYR A 261 -3.14 8.90 -1.70
N TYR A 262 -1.81 8.86 -1.78
CA TYR A 262 -1.04 9.53 -2.83
C TYR A 262 -1.36 9.00 -4.23
N GLU A 263 -1.46 7.68 -4.41
CA GLU A 263 -1.83 7.08 -5.69
C GLU A 263 -3.19 7.59 -6.18
N ASN A 264 -4.19 7.66 -5.30
CA ASN A 264 -5.53 8.14 -5.64
C ASN A 264 -5.56 9.63 -6.01
N ASN A 265 -4.58 10.40 -5.56
CA ASN A 265 -4.42 11.81 -5.88
C ASN A 265 -3.37 12.05 -6.99
N ASN A 266 -2.92 10.99 -7.67
CA ASN A 266 -1.91 11.02 -8.72
C ASN A 266 -0.50 11.50 -8.30
N LEU A 267 -0.22 11.56 -7.00
CA LEU A 267 1.14 11.76 -6.47
C LEU A 267 1.87 10.42 -6.51
N ASN A 268 2.01 9.84 -7.70
CA ASN A 268 2.48 8.47 -7.83
C ASN A 268 3.95 8.31 -7.41
N ASN A 269 4.76 9.36 -7.50
CA ASN A 269 6.13 9.31 -6.99
C ASN A 269 6.15 9.22 -5.45
N ASP A 270 5.35 10.04 -4.77
CA ASP A 270 5.16 9.92 -3.32
C ASP A 270 4.57 8.55 -2.95
N ALA A 271 3.59 8.05 -3.72
CA ALA A 271 3.02 6.73 -3.52
C ALA A 271 4.07 5.61 -3.62
N LEU A 272 4.97 5.70 -4.61
CA LEU A 272 6.08 4.77 -4.79
C LEU A 272 6.97 4.72 -3.54
N ASP A 273 7.29 5.89 -2.97
CA ASP A 273 8.14 5.98 -1.79
C ASP A 273 7.48 5.39 -0.54
N GLN A 274 6.18 5.62 -0.36
CA GLN A 274 5.45 5.05 0.77
C GLN A 274 5.27 3.53 0.64
N TYR A 275 4.98 3.02 -0.57
CA TYR A 275 4.90 1.57 -0.78
C TYR A 275 6.25 0.89 -0.57
N LYS A 276 7.36 1.47 -1.05
CA LYS A 276 8.72 0.99 -0.73
C LYS A 276 8.97 0.96 0.77
N SER A 277 8.58 2.03 1.47
CA SER A 277 8.73 2.11 2.92
C SER A 277 7.94 1.02 3.65
N ALA A 278 6.70 0.73 3.21
CA ALA A 278 5.90 -0.35 3.77
C ALA A 278 6.56 -1.74 3.59
N ILE A 279 7.09 -2.02 2.39
CA ILE A 279 7.78 -3.28 2.09
C ILE A 279 9.06 -3.42 2.89
N LEU A 280 9.84 -2.35 3.04
CA LEU A 280 11.08 -2.39 3.83
C LEU A 280 10.83 -2.71 5.32
N LEU A 281 9.65 -2.34 5.84
CA LEU A 281 9.29 -2.62 7.22
C LEU A 281 8.86 -4.09 7.43
N ILE A 282 8.24 -4.71 6.42
CA ILE A 282 7.78 -6.11 6.46
C ILE A 282 8.07 -6.85 5.14
N PRO A 283 9.35 -7.12 4.84
CA PRO A 283 9.76 -7.63 3.54
C PRO A 283 9.23 -9.04 3.22
N GLU A 284 8.74 -9.78 4.22
CA GLU A 284 8.18 -11.13 4.04
C GLU A 284 6.65 -11.11 3.78
N SER A 285 6.01 -9.94 3.75
CA SER A 285 4.57 -9.84 3.50
C SER A 285 4.25 -10.01 2.02
N GLU A 286 3.79 -11.20 1.63
CA GLU A 286 3.39 -11.53 0.27
C GLU A 286 2.20 -10.68 -0.22
N GLU A 287 1.25 -10.36 0.67
CA GLU A 287 0.11 -9.51 0.28
C GLU A 287 0.55 -8.09 -0.06
N LEU A 288 1.47 -7.51 0.73
CA LEU A 288 1.99 -6.18 0.40
C LEU A 288 2.82 -6.19 -0.88
N LYS A 289 3.69 -7.19 -1.08
CA LYS A 289 4.46 -7.33 -2.32
C LYS A 289 3.53 -7.39 -3.52
N LYS A 290 2.44 -8.17 -3.44
CA LYS A 290 1.45 -8.28 -4.51
C LYS A 290 0.81 -6.94 -4.86
N VAL A 291 0.37 -6.19 -3.85
CA VAL A 291 -0.24 -4.87 -4.11
C VAL A 291 0.78 -3.90 -4.68
N PHE A 292 2.00 -3.90 -4.16
CA PHE A 292 3.06 -3.06 -4.68
C PHE A 292 3.41 -3.42 -6.13
N ALA A 293 3.51 -4.70 -6.47
CA ALA A 293 3.71 -5.17 -7.85
C ALA A 293 2.60 -4.68 -8.79
N LYS A 294 1.33 -4.74 -8.39
CA LYS A 294 0.21 -4.18 -9.17
C LYS A 294 0.40 -2.69 -9.44
N PHE A 295 0.79 -1.93 -8.42
CA PHE A 295 1.07 -0.50 -8.55
C PHE A 295 2.22 -0.26 -9.54
N LEU A 296 3.35 -0.94 -9.37
CA LEU A 296 4.51 -0.81 -10.26
C LEU A 296 4.17 -1.12 -11.72
N ILE A 297 3.41 -2.18 -11.98
CA ILE A 297 2.96 -2.54 -13.33
C ILE A 297 2.04 -1.47 -13.91
N LYS A 298 1.08 -0.97 -13.13
CA LYS A 298 0.20 0.13 -13.55
C LYS A 298 1.02 1.37 -13.92
N GLN A 299 2.12 1.61 -13.22
CA GLN A 299 3.03 2.73 -13.46
C GLN A 299 4.17 2.43 -14.46
N LYS A 300 4.15 1.24 -15.10
CA LYS A 300 5.15 0.77 -16.08
C LYS A 300 6.58 0.65 -15.53
N LEU A 301 6.74 0.41 -14.24
CA LEU A 301 8.03 0.29 -13.55
C LEU A 301 8.52 -1.17 -13.53
N TYR A 302 8.75 -1.76 -14.70
CA TYR A 302 8.99 -3.20 -14.84
C TYR A 302 10.34 -3.68 -14.27
N THR A 303 11.39 -2.85 -14.32
CA THR A 303 12.64 -3.15 -13.59
C THR A 303 12.40 -3.31 -12.09
N LEU A 304 11.63 -2.42 -11.45
CA LEU A 304 11.31 -2.54 -10.02
C LEU A 304 10.45 -3.76 -9.71
N VAL A 305 9.54 -4.14 -10.61
CA VAL A 305 8.77 -5.40 -10.46
C VAL A 305 9.72 -6.59 -10.46
N SER A 306 10.70 -6.59 -11.36
CA SER A 306 11.67 -7.68 -11.48
C SER A 306 12.56 -7.76 -10.24
N GLU A 307 12.97 -6.62 -9.67
CA GLU A 307 13.71 -6.56 -8.41
C GLU A 307 12.87 -7.08 -7.24
N LEU A 308 11.61 -6.65 -7.13
CA LEU A 308 10.69 -7.09 -6.08
C LEU A 308 10.45 -8.61 -6.08
N LEU A 309 10.41 -9.24 -7.26
CA LEU A 309 10.12 -10.67 -7.41
C LEU A 309 11.37 -11.57 -7.38
N LYS A 310 12.58 -11.02 -7.59
CA LYS A 310 13.83 -11.81 -7.52
C LYS A 310 14.08 -12.40 -6.14
N ASP A 311 13.54 -11.78 -5.09
CA ASP A 311 13.63 -12.27 -3.72
C ASP A 311 12.81 -13.55 -3.47
N GLU A 312 11.98 -14.01 -4.43
CA GLU A 312 11.17 -15.23 -4.29
C GLU A 312 11.75 -16.48 -4.96
N ASP A 313 12.69 -16.33 -5.91
CA ASP A 313 13.23 -17.44 -6.72
C ASP A 313 14.49 -18.09 -6.10
N THR A 314 14.82 -17.78 -4.84
CA THR A 314 16.02 -18.32 -4.14
C THR A 314 15.76 -19.43 -3.12
N ASP A 315 14.53 -19.95 -3.03
CA ASP A 315 14.16 -21.10 -2.17
C ASP A 315 13.83 -22.39 -2.96
#